data_AF-A0A4R7JXF7-F1
#
_entry.id   AF-A0A4R7JXF7-F1
#
_cell.length_a   1.000
_cell.length_b   1.000
_cell.length_c   1.000
_cell.angle_alpha   90.00
_cell.angle_beta   90.00
_cell.angle_gamma   90.00
#
_symmetry.space_group_name_H-M   'P 1'
#
loop_
_entity.id
_entity.type
_entity.pdbx_description
1 polymer ?
#
loop_
_entity_poly.entity_id
_entity_poly.type
_entity_poly.pdbx_seq_one_letter_code
_entity_poly.pdbx_strand_id
1 'polypeptide(L)'
;MDTEKALTDPAAVFSTPREVVAEQALNTDQKIQILRRWEYDARELSVAEEENMSGGDGELLDQVLRCLHELGFSQDQGEGSPTKQGGV
;
A
#
# COMPACT_ATOMS: atom_id res chain seq x y z
N MET A 1 15.50 -7.45 -11.44
CA MET A 1 14.29 -7.39 -10.61
C MET A 1 13.28 -8.35 -11.20
N ASP A 2 12.78 -9.29 -10.41
CA ASP A 2 11.71 -10.21 -10.81
C ASP A 2 10.35 -9.53 -10.53
N THR A 3 9.81 -8.82 -11.51
CA THR A 3 8.55 -8.07 -11.38
C THR A 3 7.37 -8.99 -11.04
N GLU A 4 7.32 -10.18 -11.62
CA GLU A 4 6.30 -11.20 -11.30
C GLU A 4 6.34 -11.62 -9.83
N LYS A 5 7.54 -11.74 -9.24
CA LYS A 5 7.71 -12.07 -7.84
C LYS A 5 7.27 -10.90 -6.95
N ALA A 6 7.60 -9.66 -7.31
CA ALA A 6 7.16 -8.48 -6.56
C ALA A 6 5.63 -8.32 -6.50
N LEU A 7 4.92 -8.74 -7.55
CA LEU A 7 3.46 -8.71 -7.59
C LEU A 7 2.80 -9.72 -6.64
N THR A 8 3.48 -10.84 -6.35
CA THR A 8 2.97 -11.91 -5.49
C THR A 8 3.47 -11.78 -4.05
N ASP A 9 4.76 -11.51 -3.90
CA ASP A 9 5.46 -11.38 -2.64
C ASP A 9 6.40 -10.15 -2.67
N PRO A 10 5.84 -8.95 -2.42
CA PRO A 10 6.61 -7.70 -2.43
C PRO A 10 7.75 -7.71 -1.40
N ALA A 11 7.52 -8.28 -0.22
CA ALA A 11 8.48 -8.30 0.89
C ALA A 11 9.70 -9.19 0.62
N ALA A 12 9.60 -10.21 -0.25
CA ALA A 12 10.75 -10.99 -0.69
C ALA A 12 11.65 -10.26 -1.71
N VAL A 13 11.13 -9.25 -2.40
CA VAL A 13 11.86 -8.51 -3.43
C VAL A 13 12.35 -7.16 -2.90
N PHE A 14 11.53 -6.49 -2.10
CA PHE A 14 11.78 -5.16 -1.57
C PHE A 14 11.80 -5.22 -0.05
N SER A 15 12.72 -4.48 0.56
CA SER A 15 12.78 -4.36 2.01
C SER A 15 11.83 -3.27 2.51
N THR A 16 11.57 -2.25 1.68
CA THR A 16 10.67 -1.14 2.03
C THR A 16 9.72 -0.76 0.88
N PRO A 17 8.51 -0.28 1.18
CA PRO A 17 7.57 0.19 0.16
C PRO A 17 8.10 1.40 -0.64
N ARG A 18 9.02 2.19 -0.06
CA ARG A 18 9.71 3.27 -0.78
C ARG A 18 10.54 2.77 -1.96
N GLU A 19 11.13 1.57 -1.87
CA GLU A 19 11.89 1.00 -2.99
C GLU A 19 10.98 0.72 -4.18
N VAL A 20 9.73 0.31 -3.95
CA VAL A 20 8.73 0.11 -5.01
C VAL A 20 8.42 1.43 -5.73
N VAL A 21 8.30 2.53 -4.98
CA VAL A 21 8.07 3.86 -5.56
C VAL A 21 9.29 4.35 -6.34
N ALA A 22 10.49 4.12 -5.80
CA ALA A 22 11.76 4.50 -6.42
C ALA A 22 12.13 3.63 -7.64
N GLU A 23 11.56 2.43 -7.75
CA GLU A 23 11.82 1.52 -8.85
C GLU A 23 11.33 2.11 -10.19
N GLN A 24 12.23 2.24 -11.15
CA GLN A 24 11.95 2.81 -12.47
C GLN A 24 11.50 1.74 -13.46
N ALA A 25 11.80 0.46 -13.19
CA ALA A 25 11.32 -0.65 -14.00
C ALA A 25 9.82 -0.92 -13.85
N LEU A 26 9.17 -0.33 -12.84
CA LEU A 26 7.75 -0.51 -12.56
C LEU A 26 6.94 0.70 -13.04
N ASN A 27 5.79 0.42 -13.64
CA ASN A 27 4.81 1.43 -14.00
C ASN A 27 3.96 1.79 -12.77
N THR A 28 3.33 2.97 -12.76
CA THR A 28 2.46 3.42 -11.65
C THR A 28 1.44 2.37 -11.24
N ASP A 29 0.78 1.72 -12.21
CA ASP A 29 -0.19 0.65 -11.94
C ASP A 29 0.44 -0.55 -11.23
N GLN A 30 1.61 -1.01 -11.70
CA GLN A 30 2.35 -2.11 -11.08
C GLN A 30 2.78 -1.75 -9.65
N LYS A 31 3.27 -0.53 -9.44
CA LYS A 31 3.65 -0.03 -8.10
C LYS A 31 2.45 -0.06 -7.15
N ILE A 32 1.29 0.39 -7.63
CA ILE A 32 0.04 0.36 -6.86
C ILE A 32 -0.34 -1.09 -6.54
N GLN A 33 -0.30 -2.01 -7.50
CA GLN A 33 -0.62 -3.42 -7.27
C GLN A 33 0.28 -4.07 -6.22
N ILE A 34 1.58 -3.84 -6.32
CA ILE A 34 2.60 -4.34 -5.38
C ILE A 34 2.35 -3.79 -3.97
N LEU A 35 2.14 -2.48 -3.84
CA LEU A 35 1.85 -1.83 -2.56
C LEU A 35 0.52 -2.29 -1.95
N ARG A 36 -0.53 -2.50 -2.76
CA ARG A 36 -1.82 -3.03 -2.29
C ARG A 36 -1.68 -4.44 -1.72
N ARG A 37 -0.87 -5.29 -2.38
CA ARG A 37 -0.59 -6.63 -1.88
C ARG A 37 0.13 -6.54 -0.54
N TRP A 38 1.15 -5.69 -0.47
CA TRP A 38 1.91 -5.47 0.75
C TRP A 38 1.07 -4.93 1.91
N GLU A 39 0.11 -4.04 1.64
CA GLU A 39 -0.86 -3.55 2.64
C GLU A 39 -1.64 -4.70 3.27
N TYR A 40 -2.12 -5.64 2.45
CA TYR A 40 -2.84 -6.81 2.92
C TYR A 40 -1.95 -7.71 3.78
N ASP A 41 -0.75 -8.04 3.28
CA ASP A 41 0.19 -8.87 4.04
C ASP A 41 0.59 -8.22 5.37
N ALA A 42 0.86 -6.90 5.38
CA ALA A 42 1.18 -6.15 6.60
C ALA A 42 0.02 -6.14 7.62
N ARG A 43 -1.23 -6.08 7.15
CA ARG A 43 -2.42 -6.19 8.01
C ARG A 43 -2.57 -7.58 8.61
N GLU A 44 -2.34 -8.64 7.83
CA GLU A 44 -2.39 -10.02 8.32
C GLU A 44 -1.26 -10.32 9.31
N LEU A 45 -0.05 -9.81 9.05
CA LEU A 45 1.09 -9.88 9.98
C LEU A 45 0.78 -9.17 11.31
N SER A 46 0.11 -8.02 11.26
CA SER A 46 -0.29 -7.28 12.46
C SER A 46 -1.30 -8.02 13.35
N VAL A 47 -2.09 -8.96 12.81
CA VAL A 47 -3.02 -9.79 13.59
C VAL A 47 -2.28 -10.90 14.36
N ALA A 48 -1.13 -11.34 13.84
CA ALA A 48 -0.35 -12.39 14.48
C ALA A 48 0.41 -11.92 15.74
N GLU A 49 0.62 -10.61 15.90
CA GLU A 49 1.46 -10.03 16.97
C GLU A 49 0.68 -9.20 18.01
N GLU A 50 -0.64 -9.44 18.17
CA GLU A 50 -1.47 -8.78 19.21
C GLU A 50 -1.17 -9.24 20.66
N GLU A 51 -0.03 -9.88 20.92
CA GLU A 51 0.39 -10.31 22.27
C GLU A 51 1.83 -9.90 22.66
N ASN A 52 2.52 -9.04 21.90
CA ASN A 52 3.81 -8.52 22.37
C ASN A 52 4.10 -7.08 21.91
N MET A 53 3.84 -6.14 22.82
CA MET A 53 4.13 -4.72 22.75
C MET A 53 5.40 -4.34 21.95
N SER A 54 5.22 -3.37 21.05
CA SER A 54 6.21 -2.41 20.53
C SER A 54 6.93 -2.76 19.20
N GLY A 55 6.33 -2.29 18.10
CA GLY A 55 6.94 -1.14 17.42
C GLY A 55 7.46 -1.27 15.98
N GLY A 56 7.19 -2.35 15.24
CA GLY A 56 7.66 -2.49 13.84
C GLY A 56 6.55 -2.36 12.79
N ASP A 57 5.46 -3.09 12.97
CA ASP A 57 4.55 -3.48 11.88
C ASP A 57 3.53 -2.40 11.52
N GLY A 58 3.12 -1.60 12.51
CA GLY A 58 2.31 -0.40 12.27
C GLY A 58 3.02 0.64 11.40
N GLU A 59 4.35 0.69 11.44
CA GLU A 59 5.15 1.59 10.61
C GLU A 59 5.22 1.11 9.16
N LEU A 60 5.20 -0.20 8.92
CA LEU A 60 5.18 -0.76 7.56
C LEU A 60 3.87 -0.42 6.86
N LEU A 61 2.73 -0.67 7.51
CA LEU A 61 1.41 -0.35 6.95
C LEU A 61 1.28 1.15 6.63
N ASP A 62 1.71 2.01 7.56
CA ASP A 62 1.69 3.46 7.36
C ASP A 62 2.58 3.90 6.18
N GLN A 63 3.77 3.31 6.03
CA GLN A 63 4.65 3.60 4.89
C GLN A 63 4.03 3.16 3.56
N VAL A 64 3.38 1.99 3.52
CA VAL A 64 2.68 1.50 2.31
C VAL A 64 1.56 2.45 1.91
N LEU A 65 0.73 2.89 2.87
CA LEU A 65 -0.36 3.85 2.62
C LEU A 65 0.17 5.20 2.13
N ARG A 66 1.26 5.70 2.69
CA ARG A 66 1.92 6.93 2.22
C ARG A 66 2.39 6.78 0.76
N CYS A 67 3.03 5.67 0.42
CA CYS A 67 3.50 5.40 -0.93
C CYS A 67 2.33 5.31 -1.94
N LEU A 68 1.24 4.65 -1.57
CA LEU A 68 0.02 4.59 -2.39
C LEU A 68 -0.55 5.99 -2.64
N HIS A 69 -0.63 6.81 -1.61
CA HIS A 69 -1.10 8.19 -1.73
C HIS A 69 -0.18 9.04 -2.62
N GLU A 70 1.15 8.89 -2.51
CA GLU A 70 2.12 9.56 -3.41
C GLU A 70 1.94 9.18 -4.88
N LEU A 71 1.56 7.93 -5.15
CA LEU A 71 1.25 7.46 -6.50
C LEU A 71 -0.11 7.93 -7.03
N GLY A 72 -0.89 8.66 -6.21
CA GLY A 72 -2.24 9.09 -6.55
C GLY A 72 -3.29 7.99 -6.43
N PHE A 73 -2.98 6.90 -5.72
CA PHE A 73 -3.95 5.85 -5.42
C PHE A 73 -4.84 6.31 -4.27
N SER A 74 -5.99 6.89 -4.61
CA SER A 74 -7.10 7.06 -3.69
C SER A 74 -7.91 5.76 -3.71
N GLN A 75 -8.19 5.14 -2.55
CA GLN A 75 -9.17 4.04 -2.44
C GLN A 75 -10.61 4.44 -2.89
N ASP A 76 -10.78 5.64 -3.41
CA ASP A 76 -12.01 6.20 -3.93
C ASP A 76 -12.34 5.61 -5.31
N GLN A 77 -12.80 4.36 -5.32
CA GLN A 77 -13.68 3.83 -6.35
C GLN A 77 -14.85 3.15 -5.63
N GLY A 78 -15.69 3.97 -5.01
CA GLY A 78 -16.83 3.50 -4.21
C GLY A 78 -17.65 4.62 -3.54
N GLU A 79 -18.19 5.51 -4.37
CA GLU A 79 -19.39 6.34 -4.12
C GLU A 79 -19.37 7.42 -3.01
N GLY A 80 -19.26 8.66 -3.45
CA GLY A 80 -19.66 9.87 -2.72
C GLY A 80 -19.93 11.02 -3.68
N SER A 81 -21.00 10.89 -4.46
CA SER A 81 -21.51 11.81 -5.48
C SER A 81 -21.22 13.30 -5.25
N PRO A 82 -20.75 14.04 -6.25
CA PRO A 82 -20.52 15.47 -6.13
C PRO A 82 -21.86 16.22 -6.09
N THR A 83 -21.94 17.20 -5.17
CA THR A 83 -22.90 18.32 -5.14
C THR A 83 -24.37 17.99 -4.78
N LYS A 84 -24.75 18.23 -3.52
CA LYS A 84 -26.05 18.85 -3.16
C LYS A 84 -26.04 19.37 -1.71
N GLN A 85 -25.28 20.43 -1.46
CA GLN A 85 -25.61 21.37 -0.38
C GLN A 85 -25.70 22.76 -0.99
N GLY A 86 -26.90 23.15 -1.38
CA GLY A 86 -27.17 24.49 -1.88
C GLY A 86 -28.59 24.68 -2.38
N GLY A 87 -29.42 25.35 -1.56
CA GLY A 87 -30.72 25.95 -1.92
C GLY A 87 -31.91 25.01 -1.70
N VAL A 88 -32.98 25.39 -1.00
CA VAL A 88 -33.48 26.66 -0.45
C VAL A 88 -34.36 26.39 0.76
#